data_AF-A0A928IF03-F1
#
_entry.id   AF-A0A928IF03-F1
#
_cell.length_a   1.000
_cell.length_b   1.000
_cell.length_c   1.000
_cell.angle_alpha   90.00
_cell.angle_beta   90.00
_cell.angle_gamma   90.00
#
_symmetry.space_group_name_H-M   'P 1'
#
loop_
_entity.id
_entity.type
_entity.pdbx_description
1 polymer ?
#
loop_
_entity_poly.entity_id
_entity_poly.type
_entity_poly.pdbx_seq_one_letter_code
_entity_poly.pdbx_strand_id
1 'polypeptide(L)' 'MKDLVKAIDNLPWLVKLILCIPVLDIVWAVYRVIRSLAAGNVLGIVLSIVLIIVGIPVLWLIDLICVLVSKNVWWFC' A
#
# COMPACT_ATOMS: atom_id res chain seq x y z
N MET A 1 5.41 -5.68 13.94
CA MET A 1 5.24 -5.00 12.63
C MET A 1 5.09 -6.00 11.47
N LYS A 2 5.96 -7.03 11.38
CA LYS A 2 5.88 -8.05 10.32
C LYS A 2 4.59 -8.89 10.36
N ASP A 3 4.07 -9.19 11.55
CA ASP A 3 2.80 -9.92 11.69
C ASP A 3 1.57 -9.10 11.26
N LEU A 4 1.57 -7.79 11.52
CA LEU A 4 0.54 -6.88 11.00
C LEU A 4 0.57 -6.83 9.47
N VAL A 5 1.77 -6.72 8.88
CA VAL A 5 1.93 -6.76 7.42
C VAL A 5 1.44 -8.09 6.86
N LYS A 6 1.80 -9.22 7.48
CA LYS A 6 1.30 -10.55 7.08
C LYS A 6 -0.22 -10.67 7.18
N ALA A 7 -0.83 -10.16 8.25
CA ALA A 7 -2.28 -10.19 8.41
C ALA A 7 -3.00 -9.39 7.31
N ILE A 8 -2.44 -8.23 6.92
CA ILE A 8 -2.98 -7.39 5.84
C ILE A 8 -2.70 -8.01 4.46
N ASP A 9 -1.55 -8.65 4.27
CA ASP A 9 -1.21 -9.32 3.01
C ASP A 9 -2.07 -10.59 2.81
N ASN A 10 -2.46 -11.26 3.90
CA ASN A 10 -3.34 -12.43 3.87
C ASN A 10 -4.83 -12.10 3.65
N LEU A 11 -5.21 -10.81 3.65
CA LEU A 11 -6.59 -10.41 3.41
C LEU A 11 -7.06 -10.77 1.99
N PRO A 12 -8.35 -11.11 1.80
CA PRO A 12 -8.89 -11.38 0.47
C PRO A 12 -8.71 -10.18 -0.46
N TRP A 13 -8.45 -10.45 -1.74
CA TRP A 13 -8.25 -9.39 -2.74
C TRP A 13 -9.45 -8.43 -2.87
N LEU A 14 -10.69 -8.90 -2.64
CA LEU A 14 -11.88 -8.03 -2.59
C LEU A 14 -11.79 -6.98 -1.48
N VAL A 15 -11.32 -7.37 -0.30
CA VAL A 15 -11.17 -6.43 0.83
C VAL A 15 -10.08 -5.43 0.52
N LYS A 16 -8.99 -5.87 -0.13
CA LYS A 16 -7.93 -4.99 -0.59
C LYS A 16 -8.44 -3.97 -1.63
N LEU A 17 -9.33 -4.39 -2.53
CA LEU A 17 -9.96 -3.55 -3.54
C LEU A 17 -10.85 -2.47 -2.93
N ILE A 18 -11.70 -2.83 -1.96
CA ILE A 18 -12.58 -1.87 -1.26
C ILE A 18 -11.76 -0.83 -0.48
N LEU A 19 -10.61 -1.23 0.07
CA LEU A 19 -9.70 -0.33 0.77
C LEU A 19 -8.94 0.63 -0.17
N CYS A 20 -8.89 0.37 -1.48
CA CYS A 20 -8.31 1.28 -2.48
C CYS A 20 -9.21 2.47 -2.84
N ILE A 21 -10.43 2.59 -2.30
CA ILE A 21 -11.33 3.75 -2.51
C ILE A 21 -10.63 5.02 -1.97
N PRO A 22 -10.75 6.21 -2.59
CA PRO A 22 -9.84 7.34 -2.33
C PRO A 22 -9.98 7.88 -0.90
N VAL A 23 -11.12 7.62 -0.25
CA VAL A 23 -11.38 7.96 1.16
C VAL A 23 -10.69 6.97 2.12
N LEU A 24 -10.50 5.72 1.71
CA LEU A 24 -9.91 4.63 2.50
C LEU A 24 -8.44 4.36 2.12
N ASP A 25 -7.94 4.96 1.04
CA ASP A 25 -6.57 4.81 0.52
C ASP A 25 -5.49 5.22 1.53
N ILE A 26 -5.85 6.03 2.52
CA ILE A 26 -4.99 6.37 3.68
C ILE A 26 -4.48 5.11 4.40
N VAL A 27 -5.27 4.03 4.43
CA VAL A 27 -4.87 2.75 5.01
C VAL A 27 -3.70 2.16 4.22
N TRP A 28 -3.72 2.29 2.89
CA TRP A 28 -2.64 1.84 2.01
C TRP A 28 -1.39 2.69 2.09
N ALA A 29 -1.54 4.01 2.21
CA ALA A 29 -0.44 4.93 2.52
C ALA A 29 0.30 4.52 3.81
N VAL A 30 -0.45 4.27 4.90
CA VAL A 30 0.12 3.83 6.17
C VAL A 30 0.72 2.42 6.07
N TYR A 31 0.02 1.48 5.41
CA TYR A 31 0.54 0.14 5.15
C TYR A 31 1.88 0.17 4.39
N ARG A 32 1.99 1.02 3.38
CA ARG A 32 3.20 1.15 2.55
C ARG A 32 4.41 1.61 3.36
N VAL A 33 4.21 2.54 4.30
CA VAL A 33 5.24 2.97 5.25
C VAL A 33 5.62 1.82 6.18
N ILE A 34 4.64 1.14 6.79
CA ILE A 34 4.88 0.01 7.71
C ILE A 34 5.61 -1.13 6.99
N ARG A 35 5.26 -1.44 5.74
CA ARG A 35 5.91 -2.46 4.92
C ARG A 35 7.36 -2.08 4.58
N SER A 36 7.61 -0.79 4.29
CA SER A 36 8.98 -0.26 4.07
C SER A 36 9.85 -0.32 5.33
N LEU A 37 9.28 0.02 6.50
CA LEU A 37 9.97 -0.15 7.78
C LEU A 37 10.24 -1.62 8.09
N ALA A 38 9.28 -2.51 7.85
CA ALA A 38 9.43 -3.95 8.07
C ALA A 38 10.50 -4.58 7.16
N ALA A 39 10.69 -4.03 5.96
CA ALA A 39 11.72 -4.43 5.00
C ALA A 39 13.11 -3.81 5.29
N GLY A 40 13.21 -2.85 6.21
CA GLY A 40 14.48 -2.18 6.54
C GLY A 40 15.07 -1.36 5.39
N ASN A 41 14.26 -1.06 4.35
CA ASN A 41 14.76 -0.44 3.13
C ASN A 41 14.53 1.07 3.18
N VAL A 42 15.59 1.82 3.45
CA VAL A 42 15.56 3.29 3.64
C VAL A 42 14.99 4.02 2.41
N LEU A 43 15.32 3.54 1.20
CA LEU A 43 14.75 4.09 -0.04
C LEU A 43 13.23 3.89 -0.12
N GLY A 44 12.74 2.73 0.30
CA GLY A 44 11.30 2.45 0.35
C GLY A 44 10.56 3.36 1.33
N ILE A 45 11.19 3.68 2.48
CA ILE A 45 10.62 4.59 3.48
C ILE A 45 10.52 6.01 2.91
N VAL A 46 11.60 6.54 2.34
CA VAL A 46 11.63 7.89 1.75
C VAL A 46 10.62 8.00 0.62
N LEU A 47 10.58 7.02 -0.29
CA LEU A 47 9.63 7.02 -1.41
C LEU A 47 8.18 6.95 -0.92
N SER A 48 7.90 6.14 0.11
CA SER A 48 6.55 6.03 0.69
C SER A 48 6.07 7.36 1.24
N ILE A 49 6.94 8.12 1.91
CA ILE A 49 6.61 9.45 2.45
C ILE A 49 6.36 10.45 1.33
N VAL A 50 7.18 10.46 0.28
CA VAL A 50 6.99 11.33 -0.89
C VAL A 50 5.69 11.00 -1.62
N LEU A 51 5.38 9.72 -1.78
CA LEU A 51 4.16 9.24 -2.41
C LEU A 51 2.90 9.57 -1.59
N ILE A 52 2.98 9.72 -0.27
CA ILE A 52 1.85 10.19 0.55
C ILE A 52 1.47 11.63 0.19
N ILE A 53 2.45 12.48 -0.12
CA ILE A 53 2.23 13.91 -0.40
C ILE A 53 1.82 14.11 -1.86
N VAL A 54 2.52 13.45 -2.79
CA VAL A 54 2.31 13.61 -4.24
C VAL A 54 1.19 12.71 -4.77
N GLY A 55 0.93 11.59 -4.09
CA GLY A 55 0.06 10.53 -4.57
C GLY A 55 -1.42 10.72 -4.31
N ILE A 56 -1.83 11.64 -3.43
CA ILE A 56 -3.22 11.77 -2.95
C ILE A 56 -4.30 11.66 -4.06
N PRO A 57 -4.14 12.29 -5.25
CA PRO A 57 -5.12 12.13 -6.33
C PRO A 57 -4.91 10.94 -7.29
N VAL A 58 -3.72 10.34 -7.36
CA VAL A 58 -3.35 9.36 -8.42
C VAL A 58 -3.00 7.97 -7.87
N LEU A 59 -2.50 7.87 -6.64
CA LEU A 59 -2.08 6.61 -6.01
C LEU A 59 -3.22 5.59 -5.92
N TRP A 60 -4.42 6.02 -5.52
CA TRP A 60 -5.56 5.13 -5.37
C TRP A 60 -5.87 4.35 -6.65
N LEU A 61 -5.64 4.98 -7.81
CA LEU A 61 -5.86 4.39 -9.13
C LEU A 61 -4.76 3.37 -9.46
N ILE A 62 -3.51 3.69 -9.13
CA ILE A 62 -2.36 2.77 -9.28
C ILE A 62 -2.54 1.56 -8.36
N ASP A 63 -2.94 1.78 -7.12
CA ASP A 63 -3.19 0.73 -6.13
C ASP A 63 -4.37 -0.16 -6.55
N LEU A 64 -5.44 0.41 -7.10
CA LEU A 64 -6.55 -0.35 -7.68
C LEU A 64 -6.11 -1.24 -8.84
N ILE A 65 -5.30 -0.71 -9.77
CA ILE A 65 -4.75 -1.48 -10.89
C ILE A 65 -3.84 -2.60 -10.38
N CYS A 66 -3.01 -2.35 -9.36
CA CYS A 66 -2.13 -3.38 -8.79
C CYS A 66 -2.87 -4.46 -8.01
N VAL A 67 -3.93 -4.12 -7.29
CA VAL A 67 -4.82 -5.12 -6.68
C VAL A 67 -5.47 -5.99 -7.76
N LEU A 68 -5.86 -5.42 -8.90
CA LEU A 68 -6.45 -6.18 -10.00
C LEU A 68 -5.46 -7.11 -10.69
N VAL A 69 -4.23 -6.64 -10.95
CA VAL A 69 -3.21 -7.39 -11.72
C VAL A 69 -2.42 -8.36 -10.85
N SER A 70 -1.99 -7.93 -9.67
CA SER A 70 -1.07 -8.66 -8.80
C SER A 70 -1.73 -9.21 -7.54
N LYS A 71 -3.04 -8.95 -7.34
CA LYS A 71 -3.77 -9.26 -6.08
C LYS A 71 -3.11 -8.69 -4.82
N ASN A 72 -2.22 -7.72 -5.03
CA ASN A 72 -1.37 -7.10 -4.03
C ASN A 72 -1.24 -5.61 -4.32
N VAL A 73 -1.08 -4.86 -3.25
CA VAL A 73 -1.00 -3.41 -3.32
C VAL A 73 0.37 -2.96 -3.73
N TRP A 74 0.42 -1.84 -4.44
CA TRP A 74 1.63 -1.35 -5.03
C TRP A 74 2.64 -0.99 -3.95
N TRP A 75 3.69 -1.78 -3.88
CA TRP A 75 4.90 -1.56 -3.11
C TRP A 75 5.93 -2.43 -3.78
N PHE A 76 6.97 -1.81 -4.36
CA PHE A 76 8.09 -2.42 -5.10
C PHE A 76 7.95 -3.95 -5.19
N CYS A 77 7.38 -4.43 -6.30
CA CYS A 77 7.14 -5.85 -6.55
C CYS A 77 8.30 -6.75 -6.11
#